data_AF-A0A968T2Q9-F1
#
_entry.id   AF-A0A968T2Q9-F1
#
_cell.length_a   1.000
_cell.length_b   1.000
_cell.length_c   1.000
_cell.angle_alpha   90.00
_cell.angle_beta   90.00
_cell.angle_gamma   90.00
#
_symmetry.space_group_name_H-M   'P 1'
#
loop_
_entity.id
_entity.type
_entity.pdbx_description
1 polymer ?
#
loop_
_entity_poly.entity_id
_entity_poly.type
_entity_poly.pdbx_seq_one_letter_code
_entity_poly.pdbx_strand_id
1 'polypeptide(L)'
;MAKTIMPEMDFNVCEAHEPDETVKFDIVLANSVFNYFMDNEYSETVLKKMYDKAKKKVLILDINDLEMKDESERLRKQKLGEEEFRIKYDGLSHIYFMKNYFEKFAHNLGA
;
A
#
# COMPACT_ATOMS: atom_id res chain seq x y z
N MET A 1 -19.20 -8.53 7.87
CA MET A 1 -18.19 -9.48 8.36
C MET A 1 -17.22 -8.81 9.34
N ALA A 2 -16.40 -7.83 8.93
CA ALA A 2 -15.46 -7.15 9.84
C ALA A 2 -16.15 -6.47 11.05
N LYS A 3 -17.15 -5.60 10.82
CA LYS A 3 -17.97 -4.95 11.87
C LYS A 3 -18.63 -5.94 12.83
N THR A 4 -18.96 -7.14 12.34
CA THR A 4 -19.61 -8.18 13.15
C THR A 4 -18.62 -8.85 14.11
N ILE A 5 -17.38 -9.06 13.66
CA ILE A 5 -16.33 -9.73 14.43
C ILE A 5 -15.64 -8.76 15.39
N MET A 6 -15.55 -7.48 15.02
CA MET A 6 -14.91 -6.42 15.80
C MET A 6 -15.90 -5.27 16.04
N PRO A 7 -16.88 -5.45 16.94
CA PRO A 7 -17.98 -4.50 17.11
C PRO A 7 -17.55 -3.15 17.68
N GLU A 8 -16.40 -3.10 18.37
CA GLU A 8 -15.86 -1.87 18.98
C GLU A 8 -14.92 -1.09 18.04
N MET A 9 -14.64 -1.62 16.84
CA MET A 9 -13.76 -0.96 15.88
C MET A 9 -14.54 0.01 14.99
N ASP A 10 -13.89 1.12 14.66
CA ASP A 10 -14.39 2.08 13.68
C ASP A 10 -13.93 1.68 12.27
N PHE A 11 -14.88 1.46 11.36
CA PHE A 11 -14.60 1.07 9.98
C PHE A 11 -15.24 2.07 9.02
N ASN A 12 -14.39 2.62 8.16
CA ASN A 12 -14.76 3.55 7.11
C ASN A 12 -14.47 2.94 5.73
N VAL A 13 -15.28 3.32 4.74
CA VAL A 13 -15.08 2.95 3.34
C VAL A 13 -14.76 4.25 2.61
N CYS A 14 -13.51 4.39 2.18
CA CYS A 14 -12.99 5.58 1.51
C CYS A 14 -11.71 5.21 0.74
N GLU A 15 -11.25 6.12 -0.11
CA GLU A 15 -9.92 6.04 -0.73
C GLU A 15 -8.82 6.23 0.32
N ALA A 16 -7.62 5.70 0.07
CA ALA A 16 -6.55 5.71 1.06
C ALA A 16 -6.02 7.12 1.40
N HIS A 17 -6.24 8.10 0.52
CA HIS A 17 -5.84 9.50 0.72
C HIS A 17 -6.94 10.39 1.32
N GLU A 18 -8.15 9.87 1.51
CA GLU A 18 -9.30 10.61 2.04
C GLU A 18 -9.42 10.73 3.57
N PRO A 19 -8.85 9.84 4.42
CA PRO A 19 -9.04 9.93 5.86
C PRO A 19 -8.68 11.30 6.45
N ASP A 20 -9.54 11.82 7.32
CA ASP A 20 -9.38 13.13 7.96
C ASP A 20 -8.15 13.16 8.86
N GLU A 21 -7.22 14.08 8.59
CA GLU A 21 -5.99 14.25 9.34
C GLU A 21 -6.19 14.86 10.74
N THR A 22 -7.35 15.45 11.06
CA THR A 22 -7.61 15.96 12.43
C THR A 22 -7.66 14.83 13.47
N VAL A 23 -8.08 13.64 13.04
CA VAL A 23 -8.08 12.42 13.87
C VAL A 23 -6.71 11.76 13.82
N LYS A 24 -6.01 11.75 14.95
CA LYS A 24 -4.63 11.26 15.10
C LYS A 24 -4.55 9.93 15.84
N PHE A 25 -3.62 9.05 15.43
CA PHE A 25 -3.35 7.75 16.05
C PHE A 25 -1.90 7.65 16.52
N ASP A 26 -1.62 6.82 17.53
CA ASP A 26 -0.23 6.56 17.95
C ASP A 26 0.58 5.91 16.82
N ILE A 27 -0.05 4.96 16.13
CA ILE A 27 0.55 4.18 15.05
C ILE A 27 -0.42 4.18 13.87
N VAL A 28 0.10 4.47 12.68
CA VAL A 28 -0.62 4.32 11.41
C VAL A 28 0.09 3.26 10.59
N LEU A 29 -0.64 2.28 10.06
CA LEU A 29 -0.04 1.16 9.33
C LEU A 29 -0.76 0.88 8.02
N ALA A 30 0.01 0.40 7.04
CA ALA A 30 -0.48 -0.14 5.80
C ALA A 30 0.19 -1.50 5.56
N ASN A 31 -0.61 -2.52 5.22
CA ASN A 31 -0.10 -3.86 4.96
C ASN A 31 -0.56 -4.34 3.59
N SER A 32 0.39 -4.52 2.66
CA SER A 32 0.17 -5.00 1.29
C SER A 32 -0.66 -4.08 0.38
N VAL A 33 -1.26 -3.01 0.90
CA VAL A 33 -2.20 -2.16 0.14
C VAL A 33 -1.52 -1.30 -0.92
N PHE A 34 -0.27 -0.90 -0.66
CA PHE A 34 0.50 -0.03 -1.56
C PHE A 34 0.68 -0.66 -2.93
N ASN A 35 0.73 -2.00 -3.00
CA ASN A 35 0.89 -2.75 -4.25
C ASN A 35 -0.24 -2.50 -5.26
N TYR A 36 -1.40 -1.99 -4.82
CA TYR A 36 -2.56 -1.72 -5.65
C TYR A 36 -2.73 -0.24 -6.03
N PHE A 37 -1.81 0.63 -5.60
CA PHE A 37 -1.88 2.05 -5.95
C PHE A 37 -1.53 2.27 -7.42
N MET A 38 -2.15 3.29 -8.00
CA MET A 38 -2.04 3.59 -9.42
C MET A 38 -0.60 3.97 -9.82
N ASP A 39 0.05 4.78 -8.99
CA ASP A 39 1.37 5.33 -9.25
C ASP A 39 2.07 5.82 -7.96
N ASN A 40 3.28 6.35 -8.15
CA ASN A 40 4.09 6.90 -7.06
C ASN A 40 3.48 8.20 -6.49
N GLU A 41 2.74 8.99 -7.27
CA GLU A 41 2.15 10.26 -6.81
C GLU A 41 1.00 10.01 -5.82
N TYR A 42 0.14 9.04 -6.14
CA TYR A 42 -0.88 8.54 -5.22
C TYR A 42 -0.22 7.97 -3.96
N SER A 43 0.85 7.19 -4.12
CA SER A 43 1.61 6.60 -3.00
C SER A 43 2.19 7.68 -2.08
N GLU A 44 2.77 8.75 -2.62
CA GLU A 44 3.28 9.89 -1.85
C GLU A 44 2.16 10.63 -1.11
N THR A 45 1.03 10.84 -1.77
CA THR A 45 -0.15 11.48 -1.16
C THR A 45 -0.63 10.69 0.06
N VAL A 46 -0.74 9.36 -0.08
CA VAL A 46 -1.13 8.48 1.03
C VAL A 46 -0.07 8.46 2.13
N LEU A 47 1.22 8.38 1.79
CA LEU A 47 2.28 8.41 2.79
C LEU A 47 2.27 9.71 3.61
N LYS A 48 2.04 10.85 2.97
CA LYS A 48 1.89 12.14 3.66
C LYS A 48 0.69 12.11 4.60
N LYS A 49 -0.47 11.61 4.15
CA LYS A 49 -1.66 11.43 5.00
C LYS A 49 -1.37 10.55 6.22
N MET A 50 -0.65 9.44 6.02
CA MET A 50 -0.27 8.53 7.10
C MET A 50 0.66 9.22 8.09
N TYR A 51 1.66 9.97 7.62
CA TYR A 51 2.57 10.75 8.45
C TYR A 51 1.81 11.80 9.26
N ASP A 52 0.96 12.60 8.62
CA ASP A 52 0.19 13.63 9.27
C ASP A 52 -0.74 13.04 10.35
N LYS A 53 -1.31 11.84 10.12
CA LYS A 53 -2.17 11.15 11.10
C LYS A 53 -1.42 10.47 12.25
N ALA A 54 -0.12 10.19 12.11
CA ALA A 54 0.65 9.46 13.10
C ALA A 54 1.25 10.39 14.17
N LYS A 55 1.13 10.01 15.44
CA LYS A 55 1.81 10.69 16.56
C LYS A 55 3.20 10.16 16.82
N LYS A 56 3.44 8.86 16.54
CA LYS A 56 4.70 8.20 16.89
C LYS A 56 5.32 7.45 15.73
N LYS A 57 4.56 6.61 15.02
CA LYS A 57 5.13 5.72 13.98
C LYS A 57 4.18 5.53 12.80
N VAL A 58 4.79 5.46 11.61
CA VAL A 58 4.17 4.95 10.38
C VAL A 58 4.83 3.62 10.05
N LEU A 59 4.03 2.59 9.80
CA LEU A 59 4.51 1.27 9.38
C LEU A 59 4.00 0.96 7.97
N ILE A 60 4.93 0.79 7.04
CA ILE A 60 4.64 0.25 5.71
C ILE A 60 5.17 -1.18 5.68
N LEU A 61 4.26 -2.13 5.49
CA LEU A 61 4.56 -3.55 5.42
C LEU A 61 4.24 -4.05 4.01
N ASP A 62 4.89 -5.17 3.64
CA ASP A 62 4.68 -5.90 2.38
C ASP A 62 4.61 -5.00 1.12
N ILE A 63 5.79 -4.76 0.54
CA ILE A 63 5.98 -3.94 -0.65
C ILE A 63 6.64 -4.77 -1.75
N ASN A 64 6.19 -4.59 -2.98
CA ASN A 64 6.85 -5.17 -4.14
C ASN A 64 8.16 -4.45 -4.46
N ASP A 65 9.27 -5.18 -4.49
CA ASP A 65 10.59 -4.67 -4.87
C ASP A 65 10.72 -4.58 -6.40
N LEU A 66 11.03 -3.39 -6.92
CA LEU A 66 11.22 -3.13 -8.34
C LEU A 66 12.29 -4.01 -8.97
N GLU A 67 13.36 -4.35 -8.25
CA GLU A 67 14.41 -5.25 -8.76
C GLU A 67 13.87 -6.68 -8.99
N MET A 68 12.80 -7.06 -8.30
CA MET A 68 12.18 -8.38 -8.36
C MET A 68 10.97 -8.42 -9.30
N LYS A 69 10.68 -7.35 -10.05
CA LYS A 69 9.46 -7.24 -10.86
C LYS A 69 9.32 -8.36 -11.88
N ASP A 70 10.30 -8.51 -12.76
CA ASP A 70 10.24 -9.46 -13.86
C ASP A 70 10.14 -10.90 -13.35
N GLU A 71 10.90 -11.22 -12.30
CA GLU A 71 10.86 -12.54 -11.66
C GLU A 71 9.52 -12.80 -10.97
N SER A 72 8.96 -11.81 -10.27
CA SER A 72 7.65 -11.92 -9.62
C SER A 72 6.53 -12.15 -10.64
N GLU A 73 6.54 -11.42 -11.76
CA GLU A 73 5.56 -11.60 -12.83
C GLU A 73 5.71 -12.95 -13.53
N ARG A 74 6.95 -13.37 -13.80
CA ARG A 74 7.25 -14.69 -14.38
C ARG A 74 6.72 -15.81 -13.49
N LEU A 75 6.99 -15.77 -12.18
CA LEU A 75 6.53 -16.77 -11.22
C LEU A 75 5.00 -16.80 -11.10
N ARG A 76 4.32 -15.64 -11.12
CA ARG A 76 2.85 -15.57 -11.10
C ARG A 76 2.25 -16.20 -12.35
N LYS A 77 2.78 -15.87 -13.54
CA LYS A 77 2.34 -16.46 -14.82
C LYS A 77 2.55 -17.97 -14.86
N GLN A 78 3.71 -18.45 -14.42
CA GLN A 78 4.00 -19.88 -14.40
C GLN A 78 3.09 -20.68 -13.46
N LYS A 79 2.72 -20.11 -12.30
CA LYS A 79 1.86 -20.79 -11.32
C LYS A 79 0.40 -20.94 -11.76
N LEU A 80 -0.11 -19.97 -12.51
CA LEU A 80 -1.52 -19.94 -12.96
C LEU A 80 -1.70 -20.54 -14.36
N GLY A 81 -0.64 -20.54 -15.19
CA GLY A 81 -0.77 -20.76 -16.63
C GLY A 81 -1.22 -19.49 -17.34
N GLU A 82 -0.85 -19.33 -18.61
CA GLU A 82 -1.02 -18.07 -19.35
C GLU A 82 -2.49 -17.64 -19.51
N GLU A 83 -3.39 -18.59 -19.75
CA GLU A 83 -4.81 -18.32 -19.97
C GLU A 83 -5.51 -17.88 -18.68
N GLU A 84 -5.30 -18.58 -17.58
CA GLU A 84 -5.89 -18.23 -16.29
C GLU A 84 -5.28 -16.93 -15.73
N PHE A 85 -3.98 -16.71 -15.95
CA PHE A 85 -3.32 -15.45 -15.59
C PHE A 85 -3.95 -14.27 -16.34
N ARG A 86 -4.15 -14.39 -17.66
CA ARG A 86 -4.77 -13.34 -18.46
C ARG A 86 -6.17 -13.01 -17.95
N ILE A 87 -7.00 -14.00 -17.66
CA ILE A 87 -8.37 -13.77 -17.17
C ILE A 87 -8.36 -13.07 -15.80
N LYS A 88 -7.49 -13.49 -14.88
CA LYS A 88 -7.46 -12.97 -13.50
C LYS A 88 -6.79 -11.62 -13.35
N TYR A 89 -5.84 -11.29 -14.23
CA TYR A 89 -5.00 -10.10 -14.11
C TYR A 89 -5.21 -9.10 -15.25
N ASP A 90 -6.24 -9.27 -16.09
CA ASP A 90 -6.59 -8.28 -17.11
C ASP A 90 -6.93 -6.93 -16.45
N GLY A 91 -6.24 -5.87 -16.90
CA GLY A 91 -6.38 -4.53 -16.33
C GLY A 91 -5.83 -4.35 -14.91
N LEU A 92 -5.25 -5.39 -14.29
CA LEU A 92 -4.64 -5.29 -12.96
C LEU A 92 -3.13 -5.15 -13.09
N SER A 93 -2.60 -4.02 -12.63
CA SER A 93 -1.17 -3.82 -12.42
C SER A 93 -0.86 -3.73 -10.93
N HIS A 94 0.29 -4.28 -10.54
CA HIS A 94 0.88 -3.93 -9.26
C HIS A 94 1.96 -2.89 -9.47
N ILE A 95 2.03 -1.91 -8.57
CA ILE A 95 3.16 -1.02 -8.47
C ILE A 95 4.34 -1.73 -7.79
N TYR A 96 5.54 -1.30 -8.14
CA TYR A 96 6.80 -1.77 -7.58
C TYR A 96 7.66 -0.58 -7.18
N PHE A 97 8.33 -0.68 -6.04
CA PHE A 97 9.10 0.42 -5.46
C PHE A 97 10.59 0.13 -5.49
N MET A 98 11.40 1.16 -5.69
CA MET A 98 12.83 1.08 -5.41
C MET A 98 13.04 0.90 -3.89
N LYS A 99 14.03 0.11 -3.48
CA LYS A 99 14.34 -0.12 -2.05
C LYS A 99 14.43 1.15 -1.22
N ASN A 100 15.04 2.20 -1.77
CA ASN A 100 15.24 3.47 -1.08
C ASN A 100 14.06 4.46 -1.20
N TYR A 101 12.95 4.08 -1.82
CA TYR A 101 11.82 4.98 -2.04
C TYR A 101 11.25 5.51 -0.72
N PHE A 102 10.91 4.60 0.21
CA PHE A 102 10.36 4.97 1.52
C PHE A 102 11.38 5.66 2.43
N GLU A 103 12.66 5.31 2.32
CA GLU A 103 13.75 5.97 3.04
C GLU A 103 13.92 7.43 2.60
N LYS A 104 13.90 7.66 1.28
CA LYS A 104 13.94 9.02 0.70
C LYS A 104 12.72 9.83 1.12
N PHE A 105 11.55 9.20 1.10
CA PHE A 105 10.32 9.84 1.57
C PHE A 105 10.44 10.30 3.03
N ALA A 106 10.89 9.40 3.93
CA ALA A 106 11.09 9.73 5.35
C ALA A 106 12.08 10.89 5.53
N HIS A 107 13.22 10.83 4.84
CA HIS A 107 14.22 11.90 4.87
C HIS A 107 13.66 13.25 4.41
N ASN A 108 12.84 13.26 3.35
CA ASN A 108 12.23 14.49 2.81
C ASN A 108 11.20 15.13 3.76
N LEU A 109 10.57 14.34 4.63
CA LEU A 109 9.65 14.84 5.67
C LEU A 109 10.35 15.23 6.98
N GLY A 110 11.67 15.01 7.08
CA GLY A 110 12.42 15.21 8.33
C GLY A 110 12.07 14.19 9.41
N ALA A 111 11.65 12.99 9.01
CA ALA A 111 11.31 11.87 9.88
C ALA A 111 12.52 10.96 10.17
#